data_AF-A0A6P8KUN4-F1
#
_entry.id   AF-A0A6P8KUN4-F1
#
_cell.length_a   1.000
_cell.length_b   1.000
_cell.length_c   1.000
_cell.angle_alpha   90.00
_cell.angle_beta   90.00
_cell.angle_gamma   90.00
#
_symmetry.space_group_name_H-M   'P 1'
#
loop_
_entity.id
_entity.type
_entity.pdbx_description
1 polymer ?
#
loop_
_entity_poly.entity_id
_entity_poly.type
_entity_poly.pdbx_seq_one_letter_code
_entity_poly.pdbx_strand_id
1 'polypeptide(L)'
;MCFRYSFIVFAAVLLLAAGIRAAPSDVVVEKADDPAVTNPLPDASELTVPEDCHQPKETGRCFALFYRYAYNVDTQSCEEFVYGGCAGNKNNFESKEQCEQACLGKSTGSSIDSTTEQNSEVATETSTSS
;
A
#
# COMPACT_ATOMS: atom_id res chain seq x y z
N MET A 1 34.54 -39.89 30.08
CA MET A 1 33.19 -39.86 30.71
C MET A 1 32.13 -40.36 29.72
N CYS A 2 32.14 -41.65 29.39
CA CYS A 2 31.12 -42.31 28.53
C CYS A 2 29.78 -42.56 29.26
N PHE A 3 29.74 -42.30 30.57
CA PHE A 3 28.54 -42.46 31.39
C PHE A 3 27.46 -41.41 31.11
N ARG A 4 27.80 -40.26 30.51
CA ARG A 4 26.82 -39.20 30.21
C ARG A 4 26.16 -39.33 28.85
N TYR A 5 26.76 -40.07 27.92
CA TYR A 5 26.15 -40.35 26.62
C TYR A 5 25.03 -41.40 26.74
N SER A 6 25.17 -42.36 27.66
CA SER A 6 24.19 -43.42 27.87
C SER A 6 22.87 -42.91 28.47
N PHE A 7 22.88 -41.98 29.43
CA PHE A 7 21.66 -41.39 29.99
C PHE A 7 20.84 -40.58 28.97
N ILE A 8 21.50 -39.93 28.01
CA ILE A 8 20.84 -39.13 26.97
C ILE A 8 20.11 -40.03 25.98
N VAL A 9 20.67 -41.21 25.67
CA VAL A 9 20.05 -42.19 24.76
C VAL A 9 18.83 -42.87 25.42
N PHE A 10 18.85 -43.10 26.74
CA PHE A 10 17.67 -43.61 27.47
C PHE A 10 16.51 -42.61 27.54
N ALA A 11 16.80 -41.30 27.65
CA ALA A 11 15.77 -40.26 27.64
C ALA A 11 15.07 -40.12 26.27
N ALA A 12 15.79 -40.37 25.17
CA ALA A 12 15.26 -40.26 23.81
C ALA A 12 14.29 -41.41 23.43
N VAL A 13 14.38 -42.57 24.09
CA VAL A 13 13.49 -43.73 23.81
C VAL A 13 12.15 -43.63 24.54
N LEU A 14 12.06 -42.87 25.65
CA LEU A 14 10.81 -42.67 26.40
C LEU A 14 9.85 -41.63 25.77
N LEU A 15 10.30 -40.81 24.81
CA LEU A 15 9.49 -39.74 24.21
C LEU A 15 8.77 -40.15 22.91
N LEU A 16 8.88 -41.41 22.46
CA LEU A 16 8.31 -41.89 21.19
C LEU A 16 7.16 -42.90 21.36
N ALA A 17 6.43 -42.89 22.47
CA ALA A 17 5.28 -43.78 22.65
C ALA A 17 4.13 -43.14 23.45
N ALA A 18 3.35 -42.28 22.81
CA ALA A 18 1.90 -42.17 23.01
C ALA A 18 1.32 -41.08 22.09
N GLY A 19 1.02 -41.46 20.85
CA GLY A 19 0.05 -40.73 20.04
C GLY A 19 -1.23 -41.53 19.98
N ILE A 20 -2.33 -41.06 20.61
CA ILE A 20 -3.71 -41.39 20.20
C ILE A 20 -4.65 -40.22 20.51
N ARG A 21 -5.04 -39.55 19.41
CA ARG A 21 -6.37 -39.09 18.98
C ARG A 21 -7.28 -38.28 19.93
N ALA A 22 -7.70 -37.14 19.39
CA ALA A 22 -8.65 -36.15 19.87
C ALA A 22 -10.09 -36.64 20.09
N ALA A 23 -10.83 -35.93 20.95
CA ALA A 23 -12.21 -35.53 20.70
C ALA A 23 -12.50 -34.17 21.39
N PRO A 24 -13.30 -33.30 20.77
CA PRO A 24 -13.44 -31.89 21.12
C PRO A 24 -14.43 -31.67 22.28
N SER A 25 -14.18 -30.62 23.05
CA SER A 25 -15.16 -30.02 23.95
C SER A 25 -16.19 -29.25 23.14
N ASP A 26 -17.35 -29.84 22.88
CA ASP A 26 -18.53 -29.10 22.40
C ASP A 26 -19.07 -28.24 23.55
N VAL A 27 -18.43 -27.09 23.78
CA VAL A 27 -19.06 -25.97 24.48
C VAL A 27 -19.77 -25.15 23.41
N VAL A 28 -21.02 -25.47 23.16
CA VAL A 28 -21.91 -24.53 22.47
C VAL A 28 -22.22 -23.41 23.46
N VAL A 29 -21.45 -22.33 23.39
CA VAL A 29 -21.94 -21.04 23.90
C VAL A 29 -22.98 -20.59 22.89
N GLU A 30 -24.26 -20.82 23.19
CA GLU A 30 -25.33 -20.02 22.60
C GLU A 30 -25.13 -18.58 23.10
N LYS A 31 -24.33 -17.81 22.37
CA LYS A 31 -24.34 -16.37 22.54
C LYS A 31 -25.63 -15.90 21.93
N ALA A 32 -26.56 -15.56 22.82
CA ALA A 32 -27.80 -14.85 22.53
C ALA A 32 -27.60 -13.84 21.41
N ASP A 33 -28.50 -13.88 20.44
CA ASP A 33 -28.74 -12.83 19.47
C ASP A 33 -28.95 -11.51 20.21
N ASP A 34 -27.88 -10.74 20.36
CA ASP A 34 -27.97 -9.36 20.83
C ASP A 34 -28.58 -8.52 19.68
N PRO A 35 -29.75 -7.88 19.90
CA PRO A 35 -30.37 -7.05 18.89
C PRO A 35 -29.56 -5.76 18.72
N ALA A 36 -29.34 -5.40 17.46
CA ALA A 36 -28.77 -4.14 16.97
C ALA A 36 -28.73 -2.97 17.98
N VAL A 37 -27.54 -2.60 18.47
CA VAL A 37 -26.99 -1.22 18.46
C VAL A 37 -25.48 -1.32 18.71
N THR A 38 -24.69 -1.29 17.65
CA THR A 38 -23.53 -0.41 17.66
C THR A 38 -23.69 0.42 16.41
N ASN A 39 -23.98 1.71 16.56
CA ASN A 39 -23.67 2.67 15.49
C ASN A 39 -22.29 2.27 14.97
N PRO A 40 -22.10 2.00 13.66
CA PRO A 40 -20.75 1.83 13.14
C PRO A 40 -19.96 3.00 13.70
N LEU A 41 -18.94 2.68 14.50
CA LEU A 41 -17.93 3.65 14.90
C LEU A 41 -17.65 4.44 13.63
N PRO A 42 -17.77 5.79 13.63
CA PRO A 42 -17.71 6.58 12.41
C PRO A 42 -16.56 6.04 11.60
N ASP A 43 -16.91 5.45 10.45
CA ASP A 43 -16.02 4.67 9.60
C ASP A 43 -14.71 5.44 9.55
N ALA A 44 -13.63 4.80 9.98
CA ALA A 44 -12.34 5.45 10.06
C ALA A 44 -12.01 5.91 8.65
N SER A 45 -12.33 7.19 8.39
CA SER A 45 -12.24 7.86 7.10
C SER A 45 -10.94 7.43 6.46
N GLU A 46 -11.10 6.58 5.47
CA GLU A 46 -10.12 5.63 5.00
C GLU A 46 -8.87 6.37 4.52
N LEU A 47 -7.88 6.48 5.41
CA LEU A 47 -6.54 6.97 5.12
C LEU A 47 -5.73 5.81 4.50
N THR A 48 -6.33 5.06 3.57
CA THR A 48 -5.61 4.03 2.84
C THR A 48 -4.77 4.71 1.78
N VAL A 49 -3.48 4.42 1.85
CA VAL A 49 -2.52 4.83 0.84
C VAL A 49 -2.96 4.17 -0.49
N PRO A 50 -3.12 4.93 -1.60
CA PRO A 50 -3.57 4.33 -2.86
C PRO A 50 -2.66 3.19 -3.31
N GLU A 51 -3.23 2.14 -3.92
CA GLU A 51 -2.49 0.97 -4.45
C GLU A 51 -1.29 1.36 -5.33
N ASP A 52 -1.45 2.44 -6.11
CA ASP A 52 -0.39 2.98 -6.95
C ASP A 52 0.84 3.40 -6.12
N CYS A 53 0.65 3.93 -4.91
CA CYS A 53 1.72 4.33 -4.00
C CYS A 53 2.41 3.14 -3.31
N HIS A 54 1.81 1.94 -3.33
CA HIS A 54 2.43 0.71 -2.83
C HIS A 54 3.40 0.07 -3.83
N GLN A 55 3.42 0.56 -5.08
CA GLN A 55 4.31 0.02 -6.12
C GLN A 55 5.78 0.39 -5.84
N PRO A 56 6.75 -0.42 -6.26
CA PRO A 56 8.16 -0.12 -6.05
C PRO A 56 8.63 1.07 -6.91
N LYS A 57 9.75 1.68 -6.54
CA LYS A 57 10.44 2.64 -7.40
C LYS A 57 10.95 1.93 -8.66
N GLU A 58 10.53 2.40 -9.84
CA GLU A 58 10.86 1.72 -11.09
C GLU A 58 11.51 2.67 -12.11
N THR A 59 12.82 2.49 -12.32
CA THR A 59 13.58 3.23 -13.34
C THR A 59 13.09 2.91 -14.75
N GLY A 60 12.59 1.70 -14.98
CA GLY A 60 12.13 1.26 -16.30
C GLY A 60 13.30 0.89 -17.23
N ARG A 61 13.01 0.77 -18.54
CA ARG A 61 13.92 0.17 -19.54
C ARG A 61 14.71 1.17 -20.39
N CYS A 62 14.38 2.45 -20.28
CA CYS A 62 15.07 3.53 -20.99
C CYS A 62 16.22 4.12 -20.15
N PHE A 63 17.06 4.96 -20.76
CA PHE A 63 18.33 5.44 -20.18
C PHE A 63 18.39 6.96 -19.97
N ALA A 64 17.27 7.66 -20.01
CA ALA A 64 17.24 9.07 -19.65
C ALA A 64 17.43 9.25 -18.13
N LEU A 65 17.80 10.45 -17.69
CA LEU A 65 18.01 10.78 -16.28
C LEU A 65 16.96 11.79 -15.82
N PHE A 66 15.75 11.30 -15.53
CA PHE A 66 14.70 12.13 -14.94
C PHE A 66 14.64 11.94 -13.43
N TYR A 67 14.88 13.00 -12.66
CA TYR A 67 14.64 12.99 -11.22
C TYR A 67 13.13 13.06 -10.97
N ARG A 68 12.62 12.08 -10.22
CA ARG A 68 11.21 11.89 -9.91
C ARG A 68 11.06 11.51 -8.45
N TYR A 69 9.83 11.59 -7.94
CA TYR A 69 9.50 11.21 -6.58
C TYR A 69 8.62 9.98 -6.57
N ALA A 70 8.82 9.11 -5.59
CA ALA A 70 8.03 7.92 -5.36
C ALA A 70 7.83 7.71 -3.86
N TYR A 71 6.65 7.27 -3.48
CA TYR A 71 6.33 6.93 -2.10
C TYR A 71 7.05 5.66 -1.67
N ASN A 72 7.72 5.72 -0.53
CA ASN A 72 8.36 4.59 0.11
C ASN A 72 7.53 4.18 1.32
N VAL A 73 6.90 2.99 1.24
CA VAL A 73 6.03 2.45 2.30
C VAL A 73 6.80 2.15 3.59
N ASP A 74 8.09 1.81 3.50
CA ASP A 74 8.91 1.46 4.65
C ASP A 74 9.29 2.71 5.47
N THR A 75 9.60 3.82 4.78
CA THR A 75 9.93 5.10 5.42
C THR A 75 8.73 6.02 5.58
N GLN A 76 7.59 5.65 5.00
CA GLN A 76 6.36 6.43 4.92
C GLN A 76 6.61 7.84 4.36
N SER A 77 7.46 7.94 3.34
CA SER A 77 7.89 9.22 2.80
C SER A 77 8.07 9.20 1.28
N CYS A 78 7.92 10.37 0.66
CA CYS A 78 8.19 10.56 -0.76
C CYS A 78 9.68 10.83 -0.98
N GLU A 79 10.34 9.92 -1.69
CA GLU A 79 11.79 9.92 -1.91
C GLU A 79 12.12 10.11 -3.39
N GLU A 80 13.19 10.85 -3.67
CA GLU A 80 13.67 11.05 -5.04
C GLU A 80 14.30 9.77 -5.60
N PHE A 81 14.11 9.51 -6.89
CA PHE A 81 14.73 8.43 -7.64
C PHE A 81 14.92 8.82 -9.11
N VAL A 82 15.73 8.03 -9.84
CA VAL A 82 15.96 8.22 -11.27
C VAL A 82 14.99 7.36 -12.08
N TYR A 83 14.19 8.02 -12.92
CA TYR A 83 13.34 7.40 -13.93
C TYR A 83 14.00 7.47 -15.31
N GLY A 84 14.06 6.32 -15.98
CA GLY A 84 14.68 6.13 -17.28
C GLY A 84 13.91 6.73 -18.45
N GLY A 85 12.66 7.19 -18.22
CA GLY A 85 11.83 7.85 -19.22
C GLY A 85 10.81 6.95 -19.91
N CYS A 86 10.84 5.63 -19.69
CA CYS A 86 9.82 4.72 -20.20
C CYS A 86 9.66 3.46 -19.33
N ALA A 87 8.50 2.81 -19.43
CA ALA A 87 8.20 1.53 -18.79
C ALA A 87 8.42 1.54 -17.26
N GLY A 88 8.04 2.63 -16.59
CA GLY A 88 7.86 2.67 -15.13
C GLY A 88 6.42 2.36 -14.73
N ASN A 89 6.15 2.48 -13.44
CA ASN A 89 4.81 2.34 -12.88
C ASN A 89 4.26 3.70 -12.40
N LYS A 90 3.13 3.69 -11.68
CA LYS A 90 2.43 4.92 -11.28
C LYS A 90 2.96 5.56 -10.02
N ASN A 91 3.81 4.88 -9.24
CA ASN A 91 4.55 5.49 -8.15
C ASN A 91 5.71 6.35 -8.70
N ASN A 92 5.38 7.39 -9.45
CA ASN A 92 6.31 8.23 -10.20
C ASN A 92 5.68 9.62 -10.40
N PHE A 93 6.14 10.59 -9.61
CA PHE A 93 5.63 11.95 -9.57
C PHE A 93 6.72 12.94 -9.95
N GLU A 94 6.35 14.09 -10.52
CA GLU A 94 7.32 15.10 -10.97
C GLU A 94 7.88 15.92 -9.81
N SER A 95 7.13 16.07 -8.73
CA SER A 95 7.54 16.81 -7.54
C SER A 95 7.22 16.04 -6.26
N LYS A 96 7.89 16.43 -5.17
CA LYS A 96 7.64 15.85 -3.84
C LYS A 96 6.22 16.11 -3.38
N GLU A 97 5.71 17.32 -3.63
CA GLU A 97 4.37 17.76 -3.23
C GLU A 97 3.29 16.93 -3.92
N GLN A 98 3.44 16.63 -5.21
CA GLN A 98 2.51 15.77 -5.94
C GLN A 98 2.47 14.36 -5.34
N CYS A 99 3.64 13.80 -5.01
CA CYS A 99 3.73 12.50 -4.35
C CYS A 99 3.06 12.53 -2.95
N GLU A 100 3.33 13.55 -2.14
CA GLU A 100 2.76 13.66 -0.79
C GLU A 100 1.24 13.89 -0.83
N GLN A 101 0.74 14.65 -1.80
CA GLN A 101 -0.70 14.82 -2.01
C GLN A 101 -1.36 13.50 -2.40
N ALA A 102 -0.75 12.76 -3.33
CA ALA A 102 -1.28 11.49 -3.81
C ALA A 102 -1.24 10.39 -2.73
N CYS A 103 -0.13 10.29 -1.98
CA CYS A 103 0.15 9.12 -1.16
C CYS A 103 0.05 9.36 0.35
N LEU A 104 0.08 10.61 0.82
CA LEU A 104 -0.01 10.94 2.25
C LEU A 104 -1.29 11.72 2.61
N GLY A 105 -2.16 11.99 1.63
CA GLY A 105 -3.39 12.76 1.87
C GLY A 105 -3.12 14.16 2.41
N LYS A 106 -1.93 14.73 2.17
CA LYS A 106 -1.65 16.14 2.49
C LYS A 106 -2.40 17.03 1.53
N SER A 107 -3.71 17.14 1.71
CA SER A 107 -4.51 18.16 1.05
C SER A 107 -4.04 19.52 1.58
N THR A 108 -3.14 20.19 0.85
CA THR A 108 -3.00 21.64 0.97
C THR A 108 -4.36 22.20 0.61
N GLY A 109 -5.11 22.69 1.62
CA GLY A 109 -6.53 23.00 1.49
C GLY A 109 -6.86 23.77 0.20
N SER A 110 -7.49 23.07 -0.74
CA SER A 110 -8.23 23.67 -1.85
C SER A 110 -9.12 22.62 -2.51
N SER A 111 -10.16 22.21 -1.79
CA SER A 111 -11.42 21.88 -2.44
C SER A 111 -12.11 23.21 -2.78
N ILE A 112 -11.67 23.88 -3.85
CA ILE A 112 -12.50 24.88 -4.52
C ILE A 112 -12.35 24.65 -6.03
N ASP A 113 -13.36 23.98 -6.56
CA ASP A 113 -13.98 24.17 -7.87
C ASP A 113 -13.11 24.02 -9.13
N SER A 114 -13.12 22.81 -9.69
CA SER A 114 -13.07 22.65 -11.15
C SER A 114 -14.49 22.69 -11.68
N THR A 115 -15.06 23.88 -11.87
CA THR A 115 -16.05 24.14 -12.92
C THR A 115 -15.99 25.63 -13.27
N THR A 116 -16.09 25.93 -14.57
CA THR A 116 -16.28 27.27 -15.19
C THR A 116 -14.98 28.05 -15.45
N GLU A 117 -14.56 28.45 -16.64
CA GLU A 117 -14.98 28.36 -18.05
C GLU A 117 -13.77 28.86 -18.87
N GLN A 118 -13.64 28.46 -20.13
CA GLN A 118 -13.45 29.34 -21.31
C GLN A 118 -12.69 28.62 -22.43
N ASN A 119 -13.52 27.95 -23.22
CA ASN A 119 -13.41 27.78 -24.66
C ASN A 119 -12.51 28.85 -25.32
N SER A 120 -11.34 28.47 -25.84
CA SER A 120 -10.56 29.35 -26.71
C SER A 120 -11.08 29.17 -28.13
N GLU A 121 -12.00 30.06 -28.49
CA GLU A 121 -12.49 30.27 -29.84
C GLU A 121 -11.33 30.79 -30.71
N VAL A 122 -10.79 29.93 -31.58
CA VAL A 122 -9.88 30.37 -32.65
C VAL A 122 -10.75 30.77 -33.84
N ALA A 123 -11.18 32.03 -33.83
CA ALA A 123 -11.78 32.67 -34.98
C ALA A 123 -10.67 33.04 -36.00
N THR A 124 -10.96 32.69 -37.24
CA THR A 124 -10.25 32.94 -38.49
C THR A 124 -9.92 34.40 -38.77
N GLU A 125 -8.74 34.68 -39.33
CA GLU A 125 -8.57 35.74 -40.32
C GLU A 125 -7.75 35.26 -41.53
N THR A 126 -8.48 35.04 -42.61
CA THR A 126 -8.01 34.99 -43.99
C THR A 126 -7.48 36.38 -44.38
N SER A 127 -6.24 36.47 -44.87
CA SER A 127 -5.76 37.64 -45.61
C SER A 127 -5.27 37.19 -46.99
N THR A 128 -6.10 37.46 -47.99
CA THR A 128 -5.76 37.47 -49.41
C THR A 128 -5.06 38.79 -49.74
N SER A 129 -4.03 38.73 -50.61
CA SER A 129 -3.61 39.75 -51.60
C SER A 129 -2.12 40.11 -51.51
N SER A 130 -1.32 39.56 -52.44
CA SER A 130 -0.72 40.30 -53.57
C SER A 130 0.03 39.32 -54.48
#